data_AF-A0A4Q3WYB2-F1
#
_entry.id   AF-A0A4Q3WYB2-F1
#
_cell.length_a   1.000
_cell.length_b   1.000
_cell.length_c   1.000
_cell.angle_alpha   90.00
_cell.angle_beta   90.00
_cell.angle_gamma   90.00
#
_symmetry.space_group_name_H-M   'P 1'
#
loop_
_entity.id
_entity.type
_entity.pdbx_description
1 polymer ?
#
loop_
_entity_poly.entity_id
_entity_poly.type
_entity_poly.pdbx_seq_one_letter_code
_entity_poly.pdbx_strand_id
1 'polypeptide(L)'
;METFKAPEGINFSSPEVAASLLAPALCRVASFLQGIEAYGAHLEKYDDWWEHDGLHFRKGEISLHQLFESVKSPQALLSVMPGDSAVHVGIMPTSHSWYLRFYTEWDESGFEILGRFDVTIPSNLADRLRQEIFPTMPLPLIETDAKAYFARIQMR
;
A
#
# COMPACT_ATOMS: atom_id res chain seq x y z
N MET A 1 -16.79 -1.59 -17.80
CA MET A 1 -15.81 -1.74 -16.71
C MET A 1 -14.47 -1.33 -17.29
N GLU A 2 -13.91 -0.21 -16.83
CA GLU A 2 -12.50 0.05 -17.12
C GLU A 2 -11.68 -1.00 -16.36
N THR A 3 -10.82 -1.71 -17.08
CA THR A 3 -9.87 -2.64 -16.47
C THR A 3 -8.82 -1.78 -15.77
N PHE A 4 -8.73 -1.90 -14.44
CA PHE A 4 -7.70 -1.21 -13.67
C PHE A 4 -6.31 -1.55 -14.24
N LYS A 5 -5.51 -0.52 -14.53
CA LYS A 5 -4.14 -0.68 -15.02
C LYS A 5 -3.18 -0.41 -13.86
N ALA A 6 -2.42 -1.44 -13.48
CA ALA A 6 -1.39 -1.31 -12.46
C ALA A 6 -0.36 -0.23 -12.85
N PRO A 7 0.17 0.56 -11.90
CA PRO A 7 1.20 1.55 -12.21
C PRO A 7 2.50 0.88 -12.67
N GLU A 8 3.25 1.60 -13.49
CA GLU A 8 4.57 1.20 -13.97
C GLU A 8 5.65 1.81 -13.07
N GLY A 9 6.82 1.17 -13.01
CA GLY A 9 7.97 1.66 -12.25
C GLY A 9 8.57 0.61 -11.33
N ILE A 10 8.83 0.98 -10.08
CA ILE A 10 9.46 0.12 -9.06
C ILE A 10 8.47 -0.11 -7.93
N ASN A 11 8.28 -1.38 -7.56
CA ASN A 11 7.54 -1.78 -6.37
C ASN A 11 8.50 -2.01 -5.20
N PHE A 12 8.10 -1.52 -4.03
CA PHE A 12 8.78 -1.74 -2.76
C PHE A 12 7.85 -2.51 -1.83
N SER A 13 8.24 -3.74 -1.49
CA SER A 13 7.49 -4.65 -0.62
C SER A 13 8.07 -4.68 0.79
N SER A 14 7.24 -4.60 1.82
CA SER A 14 7.65 -4.96 3.17
C SER A 14 7.60 -6.48 3.37
N PRO A 15 8.41 -7.04 4.29
CA PRO A 15 8.08 -8.34 4.86
C PRO A 15 6.77 -8.25 5.65
N GLU A 16 6.23 -9.40 6.01
CA GLU A 16 5.18 -9.48 7.02
C GLU A 16 5.77 -9.17 8.40
N VAL A 17 5.15 -8.22 9.10
CA VAL A 17 5.61 -7.71 10.38
C VAL A 17 4.43 -7.41 11.30
N ALA A 18 4.71 -7.24 12.59
CA ALA A 18 3.75 -6.71 13.54
C ALA A 18 3.22 -5.34 13.08
N ALA A 19 1.92 -5.11 13.26
CA ALA A 19 1.25 -3.86 12.89
C ALA A 19 1.83 -2.65 13.64
N SER A 20 2.46 -2.86 14.80
CA SER A 20 3.19 -1.84 15.57
C SER A 20 4.42 -1.29 14.81
N LEU A 21 5.02 -2.08 13.92
CA LEU A 21 6.07 -1.65 12.99
C LEU A 21 5.49 -1.21 11.64
N LEU A 22 4.40 -1.84 11.20
CA LEU A 22 3.75 -1.55 9.93
C LEU A 22 3.17 -0.14 9.89
N ALA A 23 2.41 0.26 10.92
CA ALA A 23 1.77 1.58 11.01
C ALA A 23 2.76 2.75 10.86
N PRO A 24 3.87 2.82 11.63
CA PRO A 24 4.84 3.90 11.44
C PRO A 24 5.55 3.83 10.08
N ALA A 25 5.76 2.64 9.49
CA ALA A 25 6.31 2.52 8.14
C ALA A 25 5.34 3.09 7.09
N LEU A 26 4.06 2.71 7.15
CA LEU A 26 3.00 3.22 6.28
C LEU A 26 2.79 4.73 6.43
N CYS A 27 2.85 5.28 7.65
CA CYS A 27 2.80 6.73 7.86
C CYS A 27 3.92 7.46 7.13
N ARG A 28 5.14 6.91 7.11
CA ARG A 28 6.28 7.52 6.41
C ARG A 28 6.13 7.40 4.90
N VAL A 29 5.65 6.26 4.40
CA VAL A 29 5.30 6.11 2.98
C VAL A 29 4.21 7.10 2.59
N ALA A 30 3.13 7.22 3.37
CA ALA A 30 2.07 8.20 3.13
C ALA A 30 2.59 9.64 3.13
N SER A 31 3.54 9.98 4.02
CA SER A 31 4.20 11.28 4.03
C SER A 31 5.06 11.52 2.79
N PHE A 32 5.78 10.50 2.30
CA PHE A 32 6.50 10.60 1.03
C PHE A 32 5.53 10.85 -0.12
N LEU A 33 4.46 10.04 -0.22
CA LEU A 33 3.42 10.14 -1.25
C LEU A 33 2.73 11.51 -1.26
N GLN A 34 2.43 12.07 -0.09
CA GLN A 34 1.94 13.44 0.05
C GLN A 34 2.91 14.46 -0.56
N GLY A 35 4.22 14.26 -0.42
CA GLY A 35 5.26 15.14 -0.97
C GLY A 35 5.49 15.00 -2.48
N ILE A 36 4.77 14.10 -3.15
CA ILE A 36 4.77 13.94 -4.62
C ILE A 36 3.49 14.48 -5.24
N GLU A 37 2.38 14.43 -4.49
CA GLU A 37 1.07 14.83 -4.98
C GLU A 37 0.85 16.34 -4.94
N ALA A 38 0.06 16.84 -5.89
CA ALA A 38 -0.38 18.23 -5.88
C ALA A 38 -1.31 18.49 -4.68
N TYR A 39 -1.27 19.72 -4.17
CA TYR A 39 -2.18 20.12 -3.09
C TYR A 39 -3.64 19.91 -3.51
N GLY A 40 -4.40 19.17 -2.71
CA GLY A 40 -5.80 18.84 -3.00
C GLY A 40 -6.01 17.62 -3.91
N ALA A 41 -5.00 16.78 -4.15
CA ALA A 41 -5.18 15.53 -4.88
C ALA A 41 -6.25 14.64 -4.23
N HIS A 42 -7.18 14.15 -5.06
CA HIS A 42 -8.17 13.16 -4.68
C HIS A 42 -7.55 11.77 -4.83
N LEU A 43 -7.69 10.94 -3.80
CA LEU A 43 -7.26 9.56 -3.82
C LEU A 43 -8.46 8.65 -4.00
N GLU A 44 -8.24 7.51 -4.64
CA GLU A 44 -9.23 6.47 -4.84
C GLU A 44 -8.86 5.27 -3.97
N LYS A 45 -9.84 4.77 -3.20
CA LYS A 45 -9.71 3.58 -2.37
C LYS A 45 -10.29 2.38 -3.11
N TYR A 46 -9.64 1.23 -2.94
CA TYR A 46 -10.04 -0.04 -3.54
C TYR A 46 -10.00 -1.17 -2.52
N ASP A 47 -10.88 -2.15 -2.74
CA ASP A 47 -10.66 -3.51 -2.27
C ASP A 47 -9.87 -4.22 -3.38
N ASP A 48 -8.63 -4.59 -3.09
CA ASP A 48 -7.68 -5.18 -4.02
C ASP A 48 -7.60 -6.68 -3.81
N TRP A 49 -8.13 -7.42 -4.77
CA TRP A 49 -8.23 -8.88 -4.80
C TRP A 49 -7.18 -9.49 -5.74
N TRP A 50 -6.09 -8.78 -6.05
CA TRP A 50 -5.11 -9.28 -7.03
C TRP A 50 -4.44 -10.58 -6.62
N GLU A 51 -4.25 -10.80 -5.33
CA GLU A 51 -3.68 -12.04 -4.79
C GLU A 51 -4.72 -13.14 -4.54
N HIS A 52 -6.00 -12.85 -4.83
CA HIS A 52 -7.09 -13.79 -4.64
C HIS A 52 -7.58 -14.31 -6.01
N ASP A 53 -8.25 -13.47 -6.79
CA ASP A 53 -8.86 -13.82 -8.09
C ASP A 53 -8.65 -12.72 -9.15
N GLY A 54 -7.68 -11.84 -8.92
CA GLY A 54 -7.26 -10.83 -9.90
C GLY A 54 -8.21 -9.64 -10.02
N LEU A 55 -9.18 -9.50 -9.11
CA LEU A 55 -10.20 -8.45 -9.16
C LEU A 55 -9.76 -7.17 -8.43
N HIS A 56 -10.44 -6.07 -8.74
CA HIS A 56 -10.14 -4.76 -8.18
C HIS A 56 -11.40 -3.89 -8.14
N PHE A 57 -11.85 -3.52 -6.93
CA PHE A 57 -13.14 -2.88 -6.74
C PHE A 57 -12.98 -1.48 -6.12
N ARG A 58 -13.36 -0.44 -6.87
CA ARG A 58 -13.37 0.94 -6.37
C ARG A 58 -14.39 1.07 -5.24
N LYS A 59 -13.95 1.58 -4.08
CA LYS A 59 -14.78 1.81 -2.88
C LYS A 59 -15.18 3.26 -2.69
N GLY A 60 -14.53 4.17 -3.40
CA GLY A 60 -14.84 5.59 -3.38
C GLY A 60 -13.57 6.43 -3.30
N GLU A 61 -13.78 7.72 -3.05
CA GLU A 61 -12.70 8.69 -2.91
C GLU A 61 -12.35 8.93 -1.44
N ILE A 62 -11.07 9.13 -1.17
CA ILE A 62 -10.54 9.53 0.13
C ILE A 62 -9.57 10.71 -0.04
N SER A 63 -9.46 11.50 1.00
CA SER A 63 -8.42 12.53 1.13
C SER A 63 -7.11 11.94 1.66
N LEU A 64 -6.01 12.68 1.49
CA LEU A 64 -4.74 12.39 2.17
C LEU A 64 -4.91 12.31 3.69
N HIS A 65 -5.75 13.17 4.29
CA HIS A 65 -6.03 13.10 5.73
C HIS A 65 -6.64 11.76 6.12
N GLN A 66 -7.63 11.27 5.35
CA GLN A 66 -8.23 9.96 5.58
C GLN A 66 -7.24 8.79 5.36
N LEU A 67 -6.28 8.92 4.44
CA LEU A 67 -5.18 7.97 4.33
C LEU A 67 -4.38 7.91 5.63
N PHE A 68 -3.94 9.06 6.17
CA PHE A 68 -3.22 9.10 7.45
C PHE A 68 -4.04 8.52 8.60
N GLU A 69 -5.34 8.86 8.67
CA GLU A 69 -6.25 8.32 9.68
C GLU A 69 -6.38 6.79 9.60
N SER A 70 -6.24 6.21 8.41
CA SER A 70 -6.29 4.76 8.18
C SER A 70 -5.02 4.03 8.59
N VAL A 71 -3.86 4.71 8.61
CA VAL A 71 -2.55 4.08 8.86
C VAL A 71 -1.87 4.53 10.16
N LYS A 72 -2.49 5.42 10.93
CA LYS A 72 -1.91 6.02 12.15
C LYS A 72 -1.64 5.04 13.30
N SER A 73 -2.27 3.88 13.32
CA SER A 73 -2.12 2.89 14.39
C SER A 73 -2.47 1.47 13.94
N PRO A 74 -2.02 0.42 14.68
CA PRO A 74 -2.43 -0.96 14.43
C PRO A 74 -3.95 -1.16 14.35
N GLN A 75 -4.70 -0.52 15.26
CA GLN A 75 -6.16 -0.62 15.29
C GLN A 75 -6.80 0.08 14.09
N ALA A 76 -6.24 1.21 13.65
CA ALA A 76 -6.72 1.90 12.46
C ALA A 76 -6.56 1.02 11.21
N LEU A 77 -5.41 0.37 11.05
CA LEU A 77 -5.15 -0.55 9.94
C LEU A 77 -6.18 -1.68 9.89
N LEU A 78 -6.43 -2.34 11.02
CA LEU A 78 -7.40 -3.41 11.10
C LEU A 78 -8.83 -2.92 10.80
N SER A 79 -9.19 -1.73 11.28
CA SER A 79 -10.55 -1.18 11.10
C SER A 79 -10.93 -0.88 9.65
N VAL A 80 -9.95 -0.73 8.77
CA VAL A 80 -10.17 -0.43 7.34
C VAL A 80 -10.08 -1.67 6.44
N MET A 81 -9.76 -2.83 7.00
CA MET A 81 -9.63 -4.08 6.27
C MET A 81 -10.99 -4.54 5.68
N PRO A 82 -11.01 -5.07 4.45
CA PRO A 82 -12.24 -5.58 3.82
C PRO A 82 -12.87 -6.78 4.53
N GLY A 83 -12.12 -7.48 5.39
CA GLY A 83 -12.60 -8.61 6.21
C GLY A 83 -12.36 -9.98 5.58
N ASP A 84 -12.02 -10.04 4.30
CA ASP A 84 -11.66 -11.26 3.59
C ASP A 84 -10.13 -11.47 3.56
N SER A 85 -9.71 -12.74 3.57
CA SER A 85 -8.29 -13.12 3.54
C SER A 85 -7.62 -12.68 2.24
N ALA A 86 -6.39 -12.17 2.34
CA ALA A 86 -5.58 -11.68 1.22
C ALA A 86 -6.18 -10.52 0.38
N VAL A 87 -7.29 -9.92 0.82
CA VAL A 87 -7.84 -8.72 0.17
C VAL A 87 -7.20 -7.48 0.76
N HIS A 88 -6.41 -6.78 -0.06
CA HIS A 88 -5.66 -5.61 0.37
C HIS A 88 -6.53 -4.35 0.30
N VAL A 89 -6.22 -3.38 1.16
CA VAL A 89 -6.66 -2.00 0.97
C VAL A 89 -5.74 -1.34 -0.04
N GLY A 90 -6.27 -0.99 -1.19
CA GLY A 90 -5.57 -0.29 -2.26
C GLY A 90 -5.88 1.21 -2.28
N ILE A 91 -4.86 2.04 -2.52
CA ILE A 91 -4.98 3.51 -2.57
C ILE A 91 -4.10 4.03 -3.71
N MET A 92 -4.66 4.86 -4.60
CA MET A 92 -3.91 5.59 -5.65
C MET A 92 -4.49 6.99 -5.85
N PRO A 93 -3.74 7.93 -6.44
CA PRO A 93 -4.32 9.17 -6.93
C PRO A 93 -5.05 8.92 -8.26
N THR A 94 -6.00 9.79 -8.60
CA THR A 94 -6.74 9.71 -9.89
C THR A 94 -5.84 9.85 -11.13
N SER A 95 -4.62 10.36 -10.96
CA SER A 95 -3.57 10.40 -12.00
C SER A 95 -2.90 9.04 -12.25
N HIS A 96 -3.12 8.07 -11.36
CA HIS A 96 -2.50 6.74 -11.33
C HIS A 96 -0.96 6.79 -11.27
N SER A 97 -0.40 7.85 -10.69
CA SER A 97 1.05 8.06 -10.60
C SER A 97 1.74 7.07 -9.66
N TRP A 98 1.06 6.56 -8.63
CA TRP A 98 1.57 5.56 -7.70
C TRP A 98 0.44 4.68 -7.19
N TYR A 99 0.80 3.56 -6.54
CA TYR A 99 -0.15 2.70 -5.85
C TYR A 99 0.40 2.23 -4.52
N LEU A 100 -0.36 2.44 -3.47
CA LEU A 100 -0.11 1.88 -2.14
C LEU A 100 -1.16 0.81 -1.88
N ARG A 101 -0.72 -0.38 -1.47
CA ARG A 101 -1.61 -1.41 -0.95
C ARG A 101 -1.08 -1.95 0.36
N PHE A 102 -1.96 -2.29 1.27
CA PHE A 102 -1.58 -2.93 2.53
C PHE A 102 -2.65 -3.91 2.99
N TYR A 103 -2.21 -4.88 3.78
CA TYR A 103 -3.05 -5.91 4.36
C TYR A 103 -2.63 -6.15 5.80
N THR A 104 -3.62 -6.38 6.66
CA THR A 104 -3.41 -6.77 8.06
C THR A 104 -4.43 -7.81 8.48
N GLU A 105 -4.00 -8.75 9.30
CA GLU A 105 -4.87 -9.75 9.92
C GLU A 105 -4.37 -10.11 11.31
N TRP A 106 -5.20 -10.81 12.09
CA TRP A 106 -4.72 -11.45 13.31
C TRP A 106 -3.87 -12.66 12.95
N ASP A 107 -2.80 -12.88 13.70
CA ASP A 107 -2.05 -14.12 13.60
C ASP A 107 -2.90 -15.34 14.02
N GLU A 108 -2.41 -16.55 13.74
CA GLU A 108 -3.14 -17.79 14.05
C GLU A 108 -3.49 -17.92 15.54
N SER A 109 -2.70 -17.30 16.42
CA SER A 109 -2.92 -17.33 17.86
C SER A 109 -3.91 -16.26 18.36
N GLY A 110 -4.23 -15.26 17.52
CA GLY A 110 -5.10 -14.14 17.86
C GLY A 110 -4.48 -13.15 18.85
N PHE A 111 -3.16 -13.16 19.05
CA PHE A 111 -2.47 -12.30 20.00
C PHE A 111 -1.84 -11.07 19.34
N GLU A 112 -1.47 -11.15 18.07
CA GLU A 112 -0.81 -10.07 17.35
C GLU A 112 -1.51 -9.78 16.02
N ILE A 113 -1.53 -8.50 15.64
CA ILE A 113 -1.94 -8.09 14.30
C ILE A 113 -0.68 -8.06 13.44
N LEU A 114 -0.65 -8.89 12.41
CA LEU A 114 0.41 -8.95 11.41
C LEU A 114 -0.03 -8.23 10.14
N GLY A 115 0.92 -7.84 9.31
CA GLY A 115 0.60 -7.32 8.01
C GLY A 115 1.80 -6.94 7.17
N ARG A 116 1.51 -6.51 5.95
CA ARG A 116 2.48 -6.10 4.94
C ARG A 116 1.95 -4.95 4.10
N PHE A 117 2.85 -4.27 3.41
CA PHE A 117 2.49 -3.30 2.40
C PHE A 117 3.36 -3.41 1.17
N ASP A 118 2.82 -2.91 0.07
CA ASP A 118 3.53 -2.68 -1.18
C ASP A 118 3.26 -1.26 -1.65
N VAL A 119 4.31 -0.58 -2.09
CA VAL A 119 4.19 0.73 -2.73
C VAL A 119 4.88 0.69 -4.09
N THR A 120 4.12 0.92 -5.15
CA THR A 120 4.62 1.09 -6.51
C THR A 120 4.70 2.58 -6.83
N ILE A 121 5.88 3.03 -7.26
CA ILE A 121 6.13 4.41 -7.69
C ILE A 121 6.87 4.45 -9.03
N PRO A 122 6.80 5.59 -9.76
CA PRO A 122 7.56 5.79 -10.99
C PRO A 122 9.07 5.66 -10.75
N SER A 123 9.79 5.10 -11.72
CA SER A 123 11.23 4.83 -11.58
C SER A 123 12.08 6.08 -11.29
N ASN A 124 11.67 7.25 -11.79
CA ASN A 124 12.35 8.52 -11.53
C ASN A 124 12.21 9.03 -10.09
N LEU A 125 11.32 8.43 -9.28
CA LEU A 125 11.12 8.75 -7.87
C LEU A 125 11.72 7.70 -6.93
N ALA A 126 12.17 6.55 -7.47
CA ALA A 126 12.71 5.45 -6.68
C ALA A 126 13.94 5.87 -5.85
N ASP A 127 14.88 6.63 -6.46
CA ASP A 127 16.07 7.11 -5.74
C ASP A 127 15.71 8.06 -4.60
N ARG A 128 14.69 8.91 -4.80
CA ARG A 128 14.21 9.84 -3.78
C ARG A 128 13.61 9.06 -2.60
N LEU A 129 12.79 8.04 -2.86
CA LEU A 129 12.24 7.16 -1.82
C LEU A 129 13.38 6.47 -1.05
N ARG A 130 14.36 5.91 -1.74
CA ARG A 130 15.53 5.28 -1.08
C ARG A 130 16.27 6.24 -0.16
N GLN A 131 16.43 7.50 -0.54
CA GLN A 131 17.16 8.48 0.25
C GLN A 131 16.35 9.00 1.44
N GLU A 132 15.05 9.26 1.25
CA GLU A 132 14.21 9.90 2.27
C GLU A 132 13.61 8.89 3.26
N ILE A 133 13.26 7.69 2.78
CA ILE A 133 12.47 6.72 3.54
C ILE A 133 13.34 5.61 4.11
N PHE A 134 14.18 4.93 3.32
CA PHE A 134 14.94 3.75 3.80
C PHE A 134 15.77 3.99 5.07
N PRO A 135 16.50 5.13 5.24
CA PRO A 135 17.32 5.34 6.42
C PRO A 135 16.51 5.41 7.72
N THR A 136 15.20 5.65 7.62
CA THR A 136 14.31 5.80 8.77
C THR A 136 13.23 4.72 8.84
N MET A 137 13.29 3.70 7.97
CA MET A 137 12.35 2.59 8.03
C MET A 137 12.63 1.67 9.22
N PRO A 138 11.59 1.24 9.94
CA PRO A 138 11.73 0.23 10.98
C PRO A 138 11.88 -1.20 10.41
N LEU A 139 11.83 -1.37 9.09
CA LEU A 139 11.81 -2.65 8.39
C LEU A 139 12.57 -2.56 7.06
N PRO A 140 13.14 -3.67 6.55
CA PRO A 140 13.74 -3.70 5.22
C PRO A 140 12.64 -3.67 4.16
N LEU A 141 12.94 -3.06 3.01
CA LEU A 141 12.08 -3.09 1.83
C LEU A 141 12.76 -3.87 0.70
N ILE A 142 11.99 -4.70 0.00
CA ILE A 142 12.44 -5.46 -1.16
C ILE A 142 11.97 -4.72 -2.41
N GLU A 143 12.92 -4.45 -3.30
CA GLU A 143 12.64 -3.78 -4.56
C GLU A 143 12.38 -4.81 -5.66
N THR A 144 11.42 -4.53 -6.52
CA THR A 144 11.14 -5.33 -7.71
C THR A 144 10.62 -4.42 -8.82
N ASP A 145 10.93 -4.75 -10.08
CA ASP A 145 10.25 -4.13 -11.22
C ASP A 145 8.74 -4.31 -11.08
N ALA A 146 7.95 -3.24 -11.26
CA ALA A 146 6.51 -3.27 -11.02
C ALA A 146 5.79 -4.28 -11.93
N LYS A 147 6.22 -4.42 -13.19
CA LYS A 147 5.62 -5.39 -14.11
C LYS A 147 5.88 -6.83 -13.65
N ALA A 148 7.11 -7.13 -13.22
CA ALA A 148 7.44 -8.43 -12.65
C ALA A 148 6.68 -8.71 -11.35
N TYR A 149 6.50 -7.69 -10.51
CA TYR A 149 5.73 -7.76 -9.28
C TYR A 149 4.25 -8.09 -9.54
N PHE A 150 3.56 -7.32 -10.38
CA PHE A 150 2.15 -7.52 -10.68
C PHE A 150 1.89 -8.84 -11.41
N ALA A 151 2.78 -9.25 -12.32
CA ALA A 151 2.70 -10.56 -12.95
C ALA A 151 2.78 -11.71 -11.93
N ARG A 152 3.58 -11.56 -10.87
CA ARG A 152 3.74 -12.57 -9.83
C ARG A 152 2.49 -12.69 -8.96
N ILE A 153 1.91 -11.57 -8.51
CA ILE A 153 0.79 -11.59 -7.57
C ILE A 153 -0.53 -12.00 -8.22
N GLN A 154 -0.70 -11.75 -9.52
CA GLN A 154 -1.88 -12.18 -10.29
C GLN A 154 -1.86 -13.67 -10.69
N MET A 155 -0.73 -14.37 -10.50
CA MET A 155 -0.59 -15.80 -10.80
C MET A 155 -0.67 -16.70 -9.56
N ARG A 156 -0.87 -16.11 -8.38
CA ARG A 156 -1.10 -16.85 -7.13
C ARG A 156 -2.57 -17.22 -7.00
#